data_AF-A0A508WTV0-F1
#
_entry.id   AF-A0A508WTV0-F1
#
_cell.length_a   1.000
_cell.length_b   1.000
_cell.length_c   1.000
_cell.angle_alpha   90.00
_cell.angle_beta   90.00
_cell.angle_gamma   90.00
#
_symmetry.space_group_name_H-M   'P 1'
#
loop_
_entity.id
_entity.type
_entity.pdbx_description
1 polymer ?
#
loop_
_entity_poly.entity_id
_entity_poly.type
_entity_poly.pdbx_seq_one_letter_code
_entity_poly.pdbx_strand_id
1 'polypeptide(L)' 'MSPKIQARLDDLPRTVREIAWKAQVRLCARYRKLLAAGKPKVVAVTAIAREMAAFLWAIGQEIAPTAKA' A
#
# COMPACT_ATOMS: atom_id res chain seq x y z
N MET A 1 0.02 14.89 4.72
CA MET A 1 -0.27 13.70 5.54
C MET A 1 -0.81 14.20 6.88
N SER A 2 -1.86 13.60 7.45
CA SER A 2 -2.38 14.06 8.76
C SER A 2 -1.32 13.84 9.87
N PRO A 3 -1.16 14.74 10.85
CA PRO A 3 -0.20 14.57 11.95
C PRO A 3 -0.36 13.24 12.70
N LYS A 4 -1.59 12.76 12.83
CA LYS A 4 -1.91 11.48 13.48
C LYS A 4 -1.43 10.26 12.69
N ILE A 5 -1.37 10.36 11.36
CA ILE A 5 -0.83 9.29 10.52
C ILE A 5 0.70 9.30 10.61
N GLN A 6 1.31 10.49 10.61
CA GLN A 6 2.76 10.62 10.73
C GLN A 6 3.29 9.98 12.02
N ALA A 7 2.70 10.31 13.17
CA ALA A 7 3.10 9.76 14.46
C ALA A 7 3.07 8.21 14.50
N ARG A 8 2.14 7.58 13.79
CA ARG A 8 2.05 6.11 13.71
C ARG A 8 3.11 5.47 12.81
N LEU A 9 3.68 6.25 11.89
CA LEU A 9 4.71 5.79 10.97
C LEU A 9 6.10 5.96 11.55
N ASP A 10 6.30 6.90 12.48
CA ASP A 10 7.62 7.22 13.03
C ASP A 10 8.26 6.02 13.74
N ASP A 11 7.46 5.20 14.44
CA ASP A 11 7.91 3.98 15.14
C ASP A 11 8.12 2.77 14.22
N LEU A 12 7.77 2.84 12.94
CA LEU A 12 7.91 1.72 12.00
C LEU A 12 9.31 1.65 11.37
N PRO A 13 9.79 0.46 11.00
CA PRO A 13 11.00 0.33 10.19
C PRO A 13 10.92 1.14 8.90
N ARG A 14 12.05 1.72 8.49
CA ARG A 14 12.12 2.54 7.27
C ARG A 14 11.65 1.78 6.03
N THR A 15 11.99 0.49 5.91
CA THR A 15 11.58 -0.35 4.77
C THR A 15 10.06 -0.47 4.68
N VAL A 16 9.37 -0.66 5.81
CA VAL A 16 7.91 -0.68 5.88
C VAL A 16 7.31 0.65 5.42
N ARG A 17 7.86 1.79 5.85
CA ARG A 17 7.41 3.12 5.40
C ARG A 17 7.58 3.31 3.90
N GLU A 18 8.70 2.86 3.33
CA GLU A 18 8.98 2.98 1.90
C GLU A 18 8.02 2.12 1.05
N ILE A 19 7.74 0.89 1.48
CA ILE A 19 6.73 0.03 0.83
C ILE A 19 5.35 0.67 0.89
N ALA A 20 4.95 1.18 2.06
CA ALA A 20 3.66 1.85 2.24
C ALA A 20 3.52 3.09 1.34
N TRP A 21 4.59 3.89 1.22
CA TRP A 21 4.60 5.06 0.34
C TRP A 21 4.48 4.67 -1.14
N LYS A 22 5.25 3.67 -1.58
CA LYS A 22 5.17 3.12 -2.94
C LYS A 22 3.78 2.58 -3.26
N ALA A 23 3.16 1.90 -2.29
CA ALA A 23 1.78 1.43 -2.39
C ALA A 23 0.82 2.59 -2.61
N GLN A 24 0.87 3.63 -1.78
CA GLN A 24 -0.04 4.77 -1.88
C GLN A 24 0.05 5.45 -3.26
N VAL A 25 1.26 5.76 -3.73
CA VAL A 25 1.45 6.41 -5.03
C VAL A 25 0.88 5.55 -6.17
N ARG A 26 1.19 4.25 -6.18
CA ARG A 26 0.72 3.32 -7.21
C ARG A 26 -0.80 3.15 -7.19
N LEU A 27 -1.39 2.87 -6.03
CA LEU A 27 -2.82 2.58 -5.90
C LEU A 27 -3.66 3.81 -6.25
N CYS A 28 -3.26 5.01 -5.80
CA CYS A 28 -3.95 6.24 -6.18
C CYS A 28 -3.87 6.51 -7.69
N ALA A 29 -2.69 6.34 -8.29
CA ALA A 29 -2.53 6.51 -9.74
C ALA A 29 -3.37 5.50 -10.53
N ARG A 30 -3.36 4.23 -10.13
CA ARG A 30 -4.13 3.16 -10.78
C ARG A 30 -5.63 3.38 -10.64
N TYR A 31 -6.11 3.82 -9.48
CA TYR A 31 -7.52 4.14 -9.26
C TYR A 31 -7.98 5.26 -10.21
N ARG A 32 -7.22 6.36 -10.28
CA ARG A 32 -7.52 7.47 -11.21
C ARG A 32 -7.53 7.00 -12.67
N LYS A 33 -6.57 6.18 -13.07
CA LYS A 33 -6.50 5.62 -14.43
C LYS A 33 -7.72 4.75 -14.76
N LEU A 34 -8.18 3.93 -13.83
CA LEU A 34 -9.34 3.06 -14.03
C LEU A 34 -10.65 3.86 -14.12
N LEU A 35 -10.81 4.89 -13.30
CA LEU A 35 -11.95 5.80 -13.39
C LEU A 35 -11.94 6.61 -14.68
N ALA A 36 -10.79 7.14 -15.09
CA ALA A 36 -10.65 7.87 -16.35
C ALA A 36 -10.95 6.98 -17.57
N ALA A 37 -10.71 5.67 -17.48
CA ALA A 37 -11.08 4.69 -18.49
C ALA A 37 -12.56 4.26 -18.44
N GLY A 38 -13.41 4.91 -17.64
CA GLY A 38 -14.84 4.64 -17.54
C GLY A 38 -15.20 3.32 -16.86
N LYS A 39 -14.27 2.69 -16.12
CA LYS A 39 -14.56 1.43 -15.43
C LYS A 39 -15.55 1.67 -14.28
N PRO A 40 -16.51 0.74 -14.03
CA PRO A 40 -17.37 0.81 -12.87
C PRO A 40 -16.54 0.92 -11.58
N LYS A 41 -16.99 1.73 -10.62
CA LYS A 41 -16.29 1.96 -9.35
C LYS A 41 -15.95 0.65 -8.64
N VAL A 42 -16.86 -0.33 -8.65
CA VAL A 42 -16.65 -1.65 -8.05
C VAL A 42 -15.43 -2.35 -8.67
N VAL A 43 -15.31 -2.36 -10.00
CA VAL A 43 -14.17 -2.95 -10.71
C VAL A 43 -12.87 -2.25 -10.35
N ALA A 44 -12.88 -0.91 -10.28
CA ALA A 44 -11.72 -0.14 -9.88
C ALA A 44 -11.29 -0.47 -8.43
N VAL A 45 -12.23 -0.49 -7.50
CA VAL A 45 -11.97 -0.81 -6.08
C VAL A 45 -11.46 -2.24 -5.92
N THR A 46 -12.06 -3.23 -6.59
CA THR A 46 -11.60 -4.62 -6.50
C THR A 46 -10.19 -4.78 -7.06
N ALA A 47 -9.85 -4.11 -8.17
CA ALA A 47 -8.49 -4.13 -8.72
C ALA A 47 -7.47 -3.53 -7.74
N ILE A 48 -7.83 -2.43 -7.08
CA ILE A 48 -7.00 -1.77 -6.07
C ILE A 48 -6.83 -2.64 -4.82
N ALA A 49 -7.89 -3.28 -4.33
CA ALA A 49 -7.83 -4.17 -3.18
C ALA A 49 -6.89 -5.36 -3.42
N ARG A 50 -6.91 -5.94 -4.63
CA ARG A 50 -6.00 -7.03 -5.02
C ARG A 50 -4.54 -6.57 -5.00
N GLU A 51 -4.24 -5.39 -5.55
CA GLU A 51 -2.87 -4.87 -5.47
C GLU A 51 -2.46 -4.51 -4.04
N MET A 52 -3.38 -3.98 -3.23
CA MET A 52 -3.12 -3.63 -1.84
C MET A 52 -2.73 -4.86 -1.01
N ALA A 53 -3.35 -6.02 -1.25
CA ALA A 53 -2.98 -7.27 -0.57
C ALA A 53 -1.51 -7.67 -0.80
N ALA A 54 -0.98 -7.46 -2.02
CA ALA A 54 0.43 -7.74 -2.30
C ALA A 54 1.38 -6.83 -1.53
N PHE A 55 1.02 -5.54 -1.35
CA PHE A 55 1.81 -4.62 -0.53
C PHE A 55 1.75 -4.98 0.96
N LEU A 56 0.59 -5.40 1.46
CA LEU A 56 0.45 -5.89 2.84
C LEU A 56 1.29 -7.14 3.08
N TRP A 57 1.32 -8.08 2.11
CA TRP A 57 2.20 -9.24 2.18
C TRP A 57 3.68 -8.83 2.20
N ALA A 58 4.10 -7.91 1.32
CA ALA A 58 5.48 -7.44 1.28
C ALA A 58 5.90 -6.78 2.62
N ILE A 59 5.02 -5.99 3.24
CA ILE A 59 5.25 -5.45 4.59
C ILE A 59 5.35 -6.58 5.63
N GLY A 60 4.48 -7.58 5.54
CA GLY A 60 4.51 -8.77 6.40
C GLY A 60 5.85 -9.50 6.37
N GLN A 61 6.47 -9.60 5.20
CA GLN A 61 7.79 -10.24 5.03
C GLN A 61 8.93 -9.42 5.66
N GLU A 62 8.82 -8.08 5.71
CA GLU A 62 9.82 -7.20 6.34
C GLU A 62 9.75 -7.25 7.87
N ILE A 63 8.57 -7.48 8.45
CA ILE A 63 8.36 -7.51 9.90
C ILE A 63 8.44 -8.92 10.49
N ALA A 64 8.26 -9.96 9.67
CA ALA A 64 8.51 -11.32 10.11
C ALA A 64 9.98 -11.42 10.53
N PRO A 65 10.31 -11.98 11.71
CA PRO A 65 11.69 -12.27 12.04
C PRO A 65 12.19 -13.18 10.93
N THR A 66 13.18 -12.71 10.17
CA THR A 66 13.90 -13.55 9.23
C THR A 66 14.32 -14.76 10.06
N ALA A 67 13.74 -15.92 9.82
CA ALA A 67 14.19 -17.14 10.45
C ALA A 67 15.68 -17.21 10.09
N LYS A 68 16.54 -16.91 11.07
CA LYS A 68 17.99 -17.00 10.91
C LYS A 68 18.26 -18.44 10.49
N ALA A 69 18.73 -18.61 9.26
CA ALA A 69 19.54 -19.76 8.90
C ALA A 69 20.93 -19.59 9.52
#